data_AF-A0A2A5H9C1-F1
#
_entry.id   AF-A0A2A5H9C1-F1
#
_cell.length_a   1.000
_cell.length_b   1.000
_cell.length_c   1.000
_cell.angle_alpha   90.00
_cell.angle_beta   90.00
_cell.angle_gamma   90.00
#
_symmetry.space_group_name_H-M   'P 1'
#
loop_
_entity.id
_entity.type
_entity.pdbx_description
1 polymer ?
#
loop_
_entity_poly.entity_id
_entity_poly.type
_entity_poly.pdbx_seq_one_letter_code
_entity_poly.pdbx_strand_id
1 'polypeptide(L)'
;MKTTTKILGSLFFSILFLGTTNSFAQQKAKIKINKEVLKEKIAEKQNANVSNVDASKVLSKTNQAITAAFTTVNEKKVYTGDLSKAVHHQKIAKKLMSENKNFRAIHHSRMARTLAFRALRLNKEPILDEWDYSMEEQELFGNGIPDGELIDELNNTYPNNQFLDEKITEKDLKDIEVKELDPADSNNN
;
A
#
# COMPACT_ATOMS: atom_id res chain seq x y z
N MET A 1 84.26 -35.20 -20.46
CA MET A 1 84.32 -35.46 -21.91
C MET A 1 82.90 -35.85 -22.34
N LYS A 2 82.33 -35.12 -23.32
CA LYS A 2 81.32 -35.52 -24.34
C LYS A 2 80.07 -36.31 -23.89
N THR A 3 78.82 -36.02 -24.27
CA THR A 3 78.25 -35.17 -25.33
C THR A 3 76.73 -35.09 -25.12
N THR A 4 76.18 -33.93 -25.46
CA THR A 4 74.84 -33.64 -26.01
C THR A 4 74.00 -34.81 -26.56
N THR A 5 72.67 -34.74 -26.46
CA THR A 5 71.75 -34.37 -27.59
C THR A 5 70.29 -34.24 -27.11
N LYS A 6 69.58 -33.26 -27.69
CA LYS A 6 68.18 -32.84 -27.49
C LYS A 6 67.17 -33.80 -28.17
N ILE A 7 65.88 -33.65 -27.85
CA ILE A 7 64.70 -33.46 -28.75
C ILE A 7 63.44 -33.58 -27.88
N LEU A 8 62.75 -32.48 -27.56
CA LEU A 8 61.48 -32.00 -28.15
C LEU A 8 60.33 -33.03 -28.18
N GLY A 9 59.35 -32.82 -27.31
CA GLY A 9 58.03 -33.45 -27.36
C GLY A 9 56.96 -32.45 -26.93
N SER A 10 56.20 -31.99 -27.91
CA SER A 10 55.07 -31.07 -27.82
C SER A 10 53.89 -31.70 -27.05
N LEU A 11 53.32 -30.98 -26.08
CA LEU A 11 51.93 -31.18 -25.66
C LEU A 11 51.25 -29.83 -25.48
N PHE A 12 50.46 -29.47 -26.49
CA PHE A 12 49.46 -28.41 -26.44
C PHE A 12 48.34 -28.84 -25.48
N PHE A 13 48.22 -28.17 -24.33
CA PHE A 13 46.97 -28.14 -23.58
C PHE A 13 46.18 -26.89 -24.00
N SER A 14 45.35 -27.06 -25.02
CA SER A 14 44.29 -26.12 -25.37
C SER A 14 43.20 -26.19 -24.29
N ILE A 15 43.24 -25.24 -23.36
CA ILE A 15 42.10 -24.99 -22.46
C ILE A 15 41.00 -24.35 -23.31
N LEU A 16 40.01 -25.16 -23.70
CA LEU A 16 38.74 -24.66 -24.21
C LEU A 16 38.08 -23.80 -23.11
N PHE A 17 38.03 -22.49 -23.32
CA PHE A 17 37.03 -21.64 -22.69
C PHE A 17 35.68 -21.93 -23.35
N LEU A 18 34.96 -22.94 -22.86
CA LEU A 18 33.54 -23.11 -23.15
C LEU A 18 32.75 -22.23 -22.18
N GLY A 19 31.98 -21.31 -22.76
CA GLY A 19 31.40 -20.14 -22.12
C GLY A 19 30.53 -20.40 -20.89
N THR A 20 30.77 -19.61 -19.84
CA THR A 20 29.82 -19.37 -18.76
C THR A 20 29.05 -18.08 -19.02
N THR A 21 28.22 -18.04 -20.06
CA THR A 21 27.31 -16.90 -20.29
C THR A 21 25.85 -17.22 -20.01
N ASN A 22 25.54 -18.16 -19.09
CA ASN A 22 24.15 -18.50 -18.78
C ASN A 22 23.74 -18.36 -17.30
N SER A 23 24.64 -18.01 -16.38
CA SER A 23 24.27 -17.91 -14.95
C SER A 23 23.35 -16.71 -14.65
N PHE A 24 23.62 -15.54 -15.25
CA PHE A 24 22.86 -14.32 -14.96
C PHE A 24 21.43 -14.32 -15.53
N ALA A 25 21.21 -14.90 -16.72
CA ALA A 25 19.88 -14.98 -17.34
C ALA A 25 18.98 -15.96 -16.59
N GLN A 26 19.51 -17.11 -16.17
CA GLN A 26 18.79 -18.08 -15.35
C GLN A 26 18.46 -17.54 -13.96
N GLN A 27 19.38 -16.80 -13.34
CA GLN A 27 19.12 -16.17 -12.03
C GLN A 27 18.06 -15.07 -12.13
N LYS A 28 18.09 -14.23 -13.17
CA LYS A 28 17.04 -13.22 -13.43
C LYS A 28 15.67 -13.86 -13.70
N ALA A 29 15.61 -14.92 -14.49
CA ALA A 29 14.37 -15.65 -14.76
C ALA A 29 13.80 -16.30 -13.49
N LYS A 30 14.66 -16.95 -12.68
CA LYS A 30 14.25 -17.59 -11.43
C LYS A 30 13.77 -16.58 -10.37
N ILE A 31 14.40 -15.41 -10.28
CA ILE A 31 13.95 -14.29 -9.42
C ILE A 31 12.60 -13.73 -9.89
N LYS A 32 12.40 -13.61 -11.21
CA LYS A 32 11.15 -13.10 -11.79
C LYS A 32 9.98 -14.07 -11.53
N ILE A 33 10.19 -15.37 -11.76
CA ILE A 33 9.20 -16.43 -11.50
C ILE A 33 8.83 -16.46 -10.00
N ASN A 34 9.82 -16.34 -9.10
CA ASN A 34 9.54 -16.35 -7.66
C ASN A 34 8.77 -15.10 -7.19
N LYS A 35 8.99 -13.94 -7.82
CA LYS A 35 8.22 -12.72 -7.55
C LYS A 35 6.78 -12.80 -8.08
N GLU A 36 6.54 -13.41 -9.23
CA GLU A 36 5.19 -13.54 -9.79
C GLU A 36 4.35 -14.56 -9.00
N VAL A 37 4.93 -15.70 -8.61
CA VAL A 37 4.26 -16.69 -7.74
C VAL A 37 3.97 -16.13 -6.34
N LEU A 38 4.87 -15.29 -5.80
CA LEU A 38 4.62 -14.60 -4.54
C LEU A 38 3.46 -13.59 -4.67
N LYS A 39 3.40 -12.84 -5.78
CA LYS A 39 2.29 -11.91 -6.06
C LYS A 39 0.95 -12.63 -6.19
N GLU A 40 0.92 -13.79 -6.84
CA GLU A 40 -0.28 -14.60 -7.03
C GLU A 40 -0.78 -15.19 -5.69
N LYS A 41 0.13 -15.75 -4.87
CA LYS A 41 -0.21 -16.21 -3.51
C LYS A 41 -0.65 -15.09 -2.57
N ILE A 42 -0.05 -13.91 -2.71
CA ILE A 42 -0.49 -12.70 -2.00
C ILE A 42 -1.90 -12.32 -2.47
N ALA A 43 -2.17 -12.29 -3.78
CA ALA A 43 -3.49 -11.96 -4.32
C ALA A 43 -4.58 -12.96 -3.87
N GLU A 44 -4.27 -14.26 -3.84
CA GLU A 44 -5.18 -15.31 -3.36
C GLU A 44 -5.48 -15.17 -1.86
N LYS A 45 -4.46 -14.88 -1.05
CA LYS A 45 -4.61 -14.63 0.40
C LYS A 45 -5.30 -13.28 0.70
N GLN A 46 -5.15 -12.29 -0.17
CA GLN A 46 -5.83 -11.00 -0.10
C GLN A 46 -7.34 -11.15 -0.31
N ASN A 47 -7.77 -11.99 -1.26
CA ASN A 47 -9.19 -12.23 -1.53
C ASN A 47 -9.89 -13.01 -0.41
N ALA A 48 -9.21 -13.97 0.23
CA ALA A 48 -9.79 -14.77 1.31
C ALA A 48 -9.98 -14.01 2.64
N ASN A 49 -9.13 -13.01 2.93
CA ASN A 49 -9.22 -12.23 4.18
C ASN A 49 -10.20 -11.04 4.11
N VAL A 50 -10.56 -10.56 2.92
CA VAL A 50 -11.55 -9.47 2.75
C VAL A 50 -12.98 -9.95 2.99
N SER A 51 -13.26 -11.25 2.89
CA SER A 51 -14.64 -11.77 2.96
C SER A 51 -15.39 -11.40 4.24
N ASN A 52 -14.68 -11.10 5.32
CA ASN A 52 -15.26 -10.79 6.62
C ASN A 52 -15.23 -9.28 6.96
N VAL A 53 -14.60 -8.45 6.13
CA VAL A 53 -14.47 -7.00 6.37
C VAL A 53 -15.22 -6.23 5.28
N ASP A 54 -16.30 -5.57 5.68
CA ASP A 54 -17.09 -4.72 4.80
C ASP A 54 -16.37 -3.39 4.55
N ALA A 55 -15.83 -3.24 3.32
CA ALA A 55 -15.12 -2.03 2.91
C ALA A 55 -15.97 -0.76 3.06
N SER A 56 -17.28 -0.82 2.82
CA SER A 56 -18.15 0.35 2.92
C SER A 56 -18.25 0.86 4.36
N LYS A 57 -18.34 -0.06 5.33
CA LYS A 57 -18.34 0.26 6.77
C LYS A 57 -17.00 0.83 7.22
N VAL A 58 -15.88 0.22 6.78
CA VAL A 58 -14.54 0.74 7.07
C VAL A 58 -14.40 2.17 6.57
N LEU A 59 -14.78 2.43 5.31
CA LEU A 59 -14.66 3.75 4.71
C LEU A 59 -15.61 4.77 5.38
N SER A 60 -16.83 4.37 5.71
CA SER A 60 -17.81 5.21 6.43
C SER A 60 -17.30 5.64 7.81
N LYS A 61 -16.82 4.69 8.62
CA LYS A 61 -16.21 4.97 9.93
C LYS A 61 -14.98 5.89 9.81
N THR A 62 -14.14 5.68 8.78
CA THR A 62 -13.01 6.58 8.50
C THR A 62 -13.47 8.00 8.15
N ASN A 63 -14.56 8.16 7.41
CA ASN A 63 -15.10 9.49 7.07
C ASN A 63 -15.52 10.28 8.32
N GLN A 64 -16.08 9.60 9.33
CA GLN A 64 -16.43 10.21 10.62
C GLN A 64 -15.19 10.78 11.32
N ALA A 65 -14.12 9.98 11.42
CA ALA A 65 -12.84 10.43 11.99
C ALA A 65 -12.22 11.60 11.21
N ILE A 66 -12.27 11.58 9.86
CA ILE A 66 -11.79 12.69 9.02
C ILE A 66 -12.63 13.95 9.25
N THR A 67 -13.95 13.81 9.40
CA THR A 67 -14.86 14.94 9.64
C THR A 67 -14.56 15.60 10.98
N ALA A 68 -14.34 14.80 12.03
CA ALA A 68 -13.91 15.30 13.32
C ALA A 68 -12.56 16.03 13.22
N ALA A 69 -11.57 15.42 12.56
CA ALA A 69 -10.27 16.05 12.33
C ALA A 69 -10.38 17.37 11.55
N PHE A 70 -11.27 17.44 10.55
CA PHE A 70 -11.52 18.66 9.78
C PHE A 70 -12.04 19.79 10.67
N THR A 71 -13.07 19.53 11.48
CA THR A 71 -13.62 20.51 12.43
C THR A 71 -12.52 21.00 13.38
N THR A 72 -11.81 20.07 14.01
CA THR A 72 -10.74 20.38 14.97
C THR A 72 -9.62 21.20 14.37
N VAL A 73 -9.08 20.80 13.21
CA VAL A 73 -7.98 21.50 12.54
C VAL A 73 -8.42 22.90 12.11
N ASN A 74 -9.65 23.06 11.67
CA ASN A 74 -10.18 24.38 11.30
C ASN A 74 -10.43 25.28 12.51
N GLU A 75 -10.80 24.74 13.66
CA GLU A 75 -11.00 25.53 14.88
C GLU A 75 -9.66 25.93 15.50
N LYS A 76 -8.72 24.98 15.62
CA LYS A 76 -7.47 25.16 16.36
C LYS A 76 -6.28 25.60 15.52
N LYS A 77 -6.38 25.50 14.20
CA LYS A 77 -5.39 26.00 13.23
C LYS A 77 -3.99 25.36 13.38
N VAL A 78 -3.90 24.15 13.93
CA VAL A 78 -2.64 23.38 13.95
C VAL A 78 -2.55 22.55 12.67
N TYR A 79 -1.83 23.11 11.69
CA TYR A 79 -1.66 22.52 10.36
C TYR A 79 -0.38 21.69 10.28
N THR A 80 -0.52 20.45 9.82
CA THR A 80 0.55 19.44 9.76
C THR A 80 0.63 18.74 8.41
N GLY A 81 -0.41 18.91 7.59
CA GLY A 81 -0.65 18.19 6.34
C GLY A 81 -1.32 16.83 6.54
N ASP A 82 -1.54 16.39 7.79
CA ASP A 82 -2.11 15.07 8.07
C ASP A 82 -3.60 15.01 7.69
N LEU A 83 -4.38 16.07 7.90
CA LEU A 83 -5.78 16.11 7.46
C LEU A 83 -5.87 16.06 5.93
N SER A 84 -5.04 16.83 5.24
CA SER A 84 -5.00 16.85 3.79
C SER A 84 -4.64 15.48 3.22
N LYS A 85 -3.60 14.83 3.76
CA LYS A 85 -3.24 13.45 3.36
C LYS A 85 -4.35 12.45 3.68
N ALA A 86 -5.01 12.58 4.83
CA ALA A 86 -6.13 11.71 5.19
C ALA A 86 -7.25 11.77 4.16
N VAL A 87 -7.68 12.98 3.78
CA VAL A 87 -8.70 13.18 2.74
C VAL A 87 -8.26 12.56 1.40
N HIS A 88 -7.01 12.77 0.98
CA HIS A 88 -6.55 12.25 -0.31
C HIS A 88 -6.39 10.72 -0.33
N HIS A 89 -5.93 10.10 0.76
CA HIS A 89 -5.96 8.65 0.89
C HIS A 89 -7.39 8.11 0.84
N GLN A 90 -8.35 8.78 1.47
CA GLN A 90 -9.74 8.37 1.44
C GLN A 90 -10.38 8.53 0.04
N LYS A 91 -9.99 9.56 -0.73
CA LYS A 91 -10.36 9.68 -2.16
C LYS A 91 -9.85 8.49 -2.97
N ILE A 92 -8.60 8.06 -2.75
CA ILE A 92 -8.04 6.86 -3.38
C ILE A 92 -8.82 5.61 -2.94
N ALA A 93 -9.10 5.46 -1.65
CA ALA A 93 -9.85 4.33 -1.11
C ALA A 93 -11.24 4.21 -1.76
N LYS A 94 -12.00 5.30 -1.83
CA LYS A 94 -13.32 5.34 -2.46
C LYS A 94 -13.26 4.95 -3.94
N LYS A 95 -12.26 5.46 -4.68
CA LYS A 95 -12.03 5.07 -6.08
C LYS A 95 -11.75 3.57 -6.20
N LEU A 96 -10.83 3.03 -5.39
CA LEU A 96 -10.50 1.60 -5.41
C LEU A 96 -11.70 0.71 -5.07
N MET A 97 -12.52 1.13 -4.11
CA MET A 97 -13.75 0.41 -3.76
C MET A 97 -14.73 0.37 -4.95
N SER A 98 -14.89 1.49 -5.68
CA SER A 98 -15.70 1.51 -6.91
C SER A 98 -15.14 0.66 -8.05
N GLU A 99 -13.85 0.31 -7.98
CA GLU A 99 -13.17 -0.60 -8.90
C GLU A 99 -13.15 -2.05 -8.38
N ASN A 100 -13.92 -2.37 -7.33
CA ASN A 100 -13.95 -3.66 -6.63
C ASN A 100 -12.59 -4.10 -6.04
N LYS A 101 -11.66 -3.17 -5.83
CA LYS A 101 -10.33 -3.43 -5.23
C LYS A 101 -10.38 -3.23 -3.71
N ASN A 102 -11.29 -3.94 -3.05
CA ASN A 102 -11.65 -3.70 -1.65
C ASN A 102 -10.48 -3.87 -0.67
N PHE A 103 -9.60 -4.86 -0.88
CA PHE A 103 -8.40 -5.02 -0.04
C PHE A 103 -7.55 -3.75 -0.02
N ARG A 104 -7.19 -3.23 -1.21
CA ARG A 104 -6.38 -2.02 -1.35
C ARG A 104 -7.14 -0.79 -0.82
N ALA A 105 -8.44 -0.70 -1.08
CA ALA A 105 -9.30 0.38 -0.59
C ALA A 105 -9.28 0.47 0.95
N ILE A 106 -9.47 -0.66 1.63
CA ILE A 106 -9.44 -0.76 3.09
C ILE A 106 -8.08 -0.29 3.63
N HIS A 107 -6.96 -0.69 3.01
CA HIS A 107 -5.63 -0.26 3.45
C HIS A 107 -5.38 1.23 3.29
N HIS A 108 -5.84 1.86 2.20
CA HIS A 108 -5.81 3.33 2.10
C HIS A 108 -6.72 4.00 3.12
N SER A 109 -7.89 3.43 3.39
CA SER A 109 -8.79 3.98 4.41
C SER A 109 -8.19 3.88 5.82
N ARG A 110 -7.50 2.79 6.15
CA ARG A 110 -6.70 2.68 7.39
C ARG A 110 -5.64 3.78 7.49
N MET A 111 -4.91 4.02 6.39
CA MET A 111 -3.91 5.10 6.37
C MET A 111 -4.56 6.47 6.60
N ALA A 112 -5.70 6.72 5.94
CA ALA A 112 -6.47 7.93 6.14
C ALA A 112 -6.94 8.11 7.60
N ARG A 113 -7.48 7.05 8.23
CA ARG A 113 -7.92 7.07 9.63
C ARG A 113 -6.75 7.32 10.59
N THR A 114 -5.61 6.70 10.34
CA THR A 114 -4.38 6.89 11.12
C THR A 114 -3.90 8.35 11.10
N LEU A 115 -3.94 8.98 9.92
CA LEU A 115 -3.59 10.39 9.76
C LEU A 115 -4.60 11.33 10.41
N ALA A 116 -5.91 11.04 10.29
CA ALA A 116 -6.95 11.80 10.99
C ALA A 116 -6.77 11.74 12.52
N PHE A 117 -6.49 10.55 13.08
CA PHE A 117 -6.17 10.37 14.50
C PHE A 117 -4.90 11.10 14.91
N ARG A 118 -3.92 11.21 14.03
CA ARG A 118 -2.71 12.01 14.29
C ARG A 118 -3.05 13.51 14.33
N ALA A 119 -3.87 14.00 13.39
CA ALA A 119 -4.33 15.39 13.40
C ALA A 119 -5.11 15.73 14.68
N LEU A 120 -6.02 14.86 15.13
CA LEU A 120 -6.77 15.02 16.38
C LEU A 120 -5.84 15.06 17.61
N ARG A 121 -4.91 14.10 17.74
CA ARG A 121 -3.95 14.05 18.86
C ARG A 121 -3.03 15.26 18.92
N LEU A 122 -2.52 15.73 17.78
CA LEU A 122 -1.69 16.93 17.72
C LEU A 122 -2.46 18.19 18.11
N ASN A 123 -3.77 18.19 17.87
CA ASN A 123 -4.70 19.21 18.32
C ASN A 123 -5.26 18.98 19.73
N LYS A 124 -4.78 17.95 20.46
CA LYS A 124 -5.20 17.57 21.82
C LYS A 124 -6.70 17.24 21.93
N GLU A 125 -7.28 16.68 20.88
CA GLU A 125 -8.65 16.14 20.92
C GLU A 125 -8.65 14.64 21.24
N PRO A 126 -9.67 14.13 21.96
CA PRO A 126 -9.82 12.71 22.19
C PRO A 126 -10.19 11.99 20.88
N ILE A 127 -9.79 10.73 20.78
CA ILE A 127 -10.27 9.82 19.75
C ILE A 127 -11.41 9.04 20.39
N LEU A 128 -12.56 8.96 19.70
CA LEU A 128 -13.71 8.20 20.19
C LEU A 128 -13.54 6.72 19.87
N ASP A 129 -13.81 5.85 20.85
CA ASP A 129 -13.73 4.39 20.72
C ASP A 129 -14.59 3.84 19.56
N GLU A 130 -15.66 4.54 19.19
CA GLU A 130 -16.52 4.17 18.05
C GLU A 130 -15.77 4.19 16.70
N TRP A 131 -14.68 4.97 16.58
CA TRP A 131 -13.85 5.04 15.39
C TRP A 131 -12.69 4.03 15.41
N ASP A 132 -12.48 3.32 16.52
CA ASP A 132 -11.42 2.34 16.63
C ASP A 132 -11.62 1.18 15.64
N TYR A 133 -10.50 0.56 15.33
CA TYR A 133 -10.46 -0.60 14.46
C TYR A 133 -11.10 -1.80 15.16
N SER A 134 -12.04 -2.46 14.50
CA SER A 134 -12.59 -3.74 14.94
C SER A 134 -11.50 -4.81 14.93
N MET A 135 -11.76 -5.93 15.61
CA MET A 135 -10.83 -7.06 15.61
C MET A 135 -10.57 -7.57 14.19
N GLU A 136 -11.61 -7.65 13.36
CA GLU A 136 -11.53 -8.10 11.97
C GLU A 136 -10.71 -7.13 11.11
N GLU A 137 -10.88 -5.81 11.30
CA GLU A 137 -10.04 -4.79 10.67
C GLU A 137 -8.57 -5.00 11.09
N GLN A 138 -8.29 -5.20 12.37
CA GLN A 138 -6.93 -5.39 12.89
C GLN A 138 -6.26 -6.65 12.36
N GLU A 139 -6.98 -7.78 12.29
CA GLU A 139 -6.48 -9.04 11.71
C GLU A 139 -6.11 -8.89 10.24
N LEU A 140 -6.94 -8.17 9.47
CA LEU A 140 -6.67 -7.85 8.07
C LEU A 140 -5.37 -7.05 7.93
N PHE A 141 -5.13 -6.09 8.83
CA PHE A 141 -3.94 -5.26 8.79
C PHE A 141 -2.65 -5.99 9.15
N GLY A 142 -2.72 -7.04 9.98
CA GLY A 142 -1.57 -7.87 10.34
C GLY A 142 -0.92 -8.61 9.15
N ASN A 143 -1.65 -8.81 8.05
CA ASN A 143 -1.15 -9.36 6.78
C ASN A 143 -1.02 -8.30 5.67
N GLY A 144 -0.92 -7.02 6.06
CA GLY A 144 -1.27 -5.88 5.23
C GLY A 144 -0.21 -5.33 4.27
N ILE A 145 -0.62 -4.29 3.54
CA ILE A 145 0.24 -3.48 2.68
C ILE A 145 1.09 -2.52 3.53
N PRO A 146 2.41 -2.43 3.31
CA PRO A 146 3.27 -1.50 4.03
C PRO A 146 2.86 -0.05 3.86
N ASP A 147 2.97 0.75 4.93
CA ASP A 147 2.63 2.17 4.93
C ASP A 147 3.37 2.96 3.85
N GLY A 148 4.66 2.67 3.64
CA GLY A 148 5.49 3.30 2.62
C GLY A 148 4.94 3.11 1.21
N GLU A 149 4.39 1.94 0.90
CA GLU A 149 3.81 1.65 -0.41
C GLU A 149 2.54 2.49 -0.65
N LEU A 150 1.70 2.66 0.37
CA LEU A 150 0.51 3.50 0.30
C LEU A 150 0.87 4.99 0.15
N ILE A 151 1.94 5.44 0.81
CA ILE A 151 2.46 6.81 0.71
C ILE A 151 3.01 7.07 -0.70
N ASP A 152 3.76 6.12 -1.26
CA ASP A 152 4.25 6.22 -2.65
C ASP A 152 3.08 6.31 -3.64
N GLU A 153 2.03 5.51 -3.44
CA GLU A 153 0.80 5.60 -4.26
C GLU A 153 0.09 6.95 -4.13
N LEU A 154 0.00 7.51 -2.91
CA LEU A 154 -0.54 8.85 -2.69
C LEU A 154 0.25 9.88 -3.49
N ASN A 155 1.57 9.88 -3.36
CA ASN A 155 2.45 10.83 -4.03
C ASN A 155 2.40 10.67 -5.56
N ASN A 156 2.34 9.44 -6.06
CA ASN A 156 2.21 9.18 -7.50
C ASN A 156 0.84 9.60 -8.06
N THR A 157 -0.22 9.48 -7.26
CA THR A 157 -1.56 9.93 -7.65
C THR A 157 -1.67 11.46 -7.64
N TYR A 158 -0.94 12.12 -6.73
CA TYR A 158 -0.99 13.57 -6.53
C TYR A 158 0.43 14.20 -6.50
N PRO A 159 1.22 14.11 -7.59
CA PRO A 159 2.67 14.41 -7.57
C PRO A 159 3.03 15.88 -7.31
N ASN A 160 2.10 16.80 -7.57
CA ASN A 160 2.30 18.23 -7.37
C ASN A 160 1.49 18.78 -6.18
N ASN A 161 0.89 17.90 -5.38
CA ASN A 161 0.08 18.32 -4.25
C ASN A 161 0.98 18.56 -3.03
N GLN A 162 0.79 19.72 -2.40
CA GLN A 162 1.55 20.11 -1.22
C GLN A 162 0.93 19.58 0.09
N PHE A 163 -0.25 18.96 0.01
CA PHE A 163 -1.02 18.44 1.13
C PHE A 163 -1.20 19.46 2.26
N LEU A 164 -1.73 20.62 1.91
CA LEU A 164 -2.02 21.70 2.85
C LEU A 164 -3.39 21.48 3.48
N ASP A 165 -3.45 21.53 4.82
CA ASP A 165 -4.68 21.26 5.59
C ASP A 165 -5.69 22.39 5.40
N GLU A 166 -5.22 23.64 5.37
CA GLU A 166 -6.03 24.85 5.19
C GLU A 166 -6.71 24.94 3.82
N LYS A 167 -6.34 24.07 2.87
CA LYS A 167 -6.98 23.97 1.55
C LYS A 167 -8.11 22.95 1.50
N ILE A 168 -8.29 22.15 2.55
CA ILE A 168 -9.40 21.19 2.61
C ILE A 168 -10.70 21.96 2.91
N THR A 169 -11.76 21.60 2.18
CA THR A 169 -13.07 22.24 2.27
C THR A 169 -14.16 21.22 2.60
N GLU A 170 -15.36 21.71 2.94
CA GLU A 170 -16.55 20.84 3.09
C GLU A 170 -16.88 20.05 1.82
N LYS A 171 -16.56 20.59 0.64
CA LYS A 171 -16.73 19.87 -0.62
C LYS A 171 -15.86 18.62 -0.64
N ASP A 172 -14.62 18.71 -0.17
CA ASP A 172 -13.72 17.56 -0.11
C ASP A 172 -14.24 16.47 0.84
N LEU A 173 -14.95 16.85 1.91
CA LEU A 173 -15.60 15.89 2.81
C LEU A 173 -16.78 15.18 2.11
N LYS A 174 -17.60 15.92 1.37
CA LYS A 174 -18.70 15.34 0.58
C LYS A 174 -18.17 14.38 -0.50
N ASP A 175 -17.03 14.72 -1.11
CA ASP A 175 -16.42 13.89 -2.16
C ASP A 175 -15.92 12.53 -1.62
N ILE A 176 -15.57 12.42 -0.34
CA ILE A 176 -15.14 11.16 0.29
C ILE A 176 -16.26 10.37 0.96
N GLU A 177 -17.46 10.96 1.09
CA GLU A 177 -18.61 10.32 1.71
C GLU A 177 -18.94 8.98 1.03
N VAL A 178 -19.17 7.95 1.84
CA VAL A 178 -19.55 6.60 1.41
C VAL A 178 -20.86 6.27 2.11
N LYS A 179 -21.90 6.00 1.32
CA LYS A 179 -23.13 5.44 1.86
C LYS A 179 -22.85 3.98 2.20
N GLU A 180 -23.16 3.59 3.44
CA GLU A 180 -23.18 2.19 3.83
C GLU A 180 -24.18 1.48 2.91
N LEU A 181 -23.71 0.45 2.20
CA LEU A 181 -24.59 -0.37 1.37
C LEU A 181 -25.26 -1.38 2.30
N ASP A 182 -26.58 -1.50 2.21
CA ASP A 182 -27.29 -2.51 2.99
C ASP A 182 -26.73 -3.90 2.62
N PRO A 183 -26.54 -4.81 3.59
CA PRO A 183 -25.95 -6.13 3.33
C PRO A 183 -26.73 -6.94 2.28
N ALA A 184 -28.01 -6.61 2.04
CA ALA A 184 -28.84 -7.21 0.99
C ALA A 184 -28.40 -6.85 -0.44
N ASP A 185 -27.71 -5.72 -0.64
CA ASP A 185 -27.26 -5.26 -1.96
C ASP A 185 -25.89 -5.85 -2.36
N SER A 186 -25.19 -6.50 -1.43
CA SER A 186 -23.86 -7.09 -1.66
C SER A 186 -23.86 -8.44 -2.39
N ASN A 187 -25.02 -9.10 -2.48
CA ASN A 187 -25.16 -10.44 -3.09
C ASN A 187 -25.57 -10.44 -4.58
N ASN A 188 -25.58 -9.28 -5.25
CA ASN A 188 -26.07 -9.11 -6.62
C ASN A 188 -25.00 -8.65 -7.63
N ASN A 189 -23.73 -9.02 -7.48
CA ASN A 189 -22.70 -8.84 -8.51
C ASN A 189 -21.70 -9.99 -8.56
#